data_AF-A0A146K424-F1
#
_entry.id   AF-A0A146K424-F1
#
_cell.length_a   1.000
_cell.length_b   1.000
_cell.length_c   1.000
_cell.angle_alpha   90.00
_cell.angle_beta   90.00
_cell.angle_gamma   90.00
#
_symmetry.space_group_name_H-M   'P 1'
#
loop_
_entity.id
_entity.type
_entity.pdbx_description
1 polymer ?
#
loop_
_entity_poly.entity_id
_entity_poly.type
_entity_poly.pdbx_seq_one_letter_code
_entity_poly.pdbx_strand_id
1 'polypeptide(L)'
;LNRFLKATKLTLQQLDNTNNGGMLDTCLIIKSEEWAQSYQGNKEIQFVYAPNIQKLTARQFYGVSIQLFYAPNLRIAGPWSLWSTLLTHVQFPLLESIEERVFVFNQFKIINLSSLQKMNGLHNFYTCMNLHTLIAVNLEHIGNEPFKYNANLHTVIIPKVDLIDNCFCGCSNLKAVLALSSVFKCNCRKCPKCKGVFDSCLRQGSKFNLYQPMKLNKDILSEKYGQLHKLKLKMQFKSSIVSNLYCMCRQVLST
;
A
#
# COMPACT_ATOMS: atom_id res chain seq x y z
N LEU A 1 3.67 6.15 13.16
CA LEU A 1 4.80 6.77 13.88
C LEU A 1 5.88 5.77 14.31
N ASN A 2 5.62 4.81 15.20
CA ASN A 2 6.67 3.90 15.73
C ASN A 2 7.47 3.15 14.65
N ARG A 3 6.81 2.65 13.60
CA ARG A 3 7.49 2.03 12.45
C ARG A 3 8.42 3.01 11.72
N PHE A 4 8.00 4.26 11.61
CA PHE A 4 8.77 5.34 10.99
C PHE A 4 10.03 5.64 11.79
N LEU A 5 9.87 5.97 13.08
CA LEU A 5 11.00 6.24 13.98
C LEU A 5 12.00 5.08 14.02
N LYS A 6 11.51 3.83 14.04
CA LYS A 6 12.39 2.65 14.00
C LYS A 6 13.17 2.53 12.68
N ALA A 7 12.54 2.85 11.55
CA ALA A 7 13.18 2.75 10.24
C ALA A 7 14.21 3.86 10.02
N THR A 8 13.91 5.09 10.47
CA THR A 8 14.78 6.25 10.31
C THR A 8 15.82 6.39 11.41
N LYS A 9 15.64 5.71 12.56
CA LYS A 9 16.42 5.90 13.79
C LYS A 9 16.35 7.33 14.35
N LEU A 10 15.36 8.11 13.92
CA LEU A 10 15.10 9.46 14.45
C LEU A 10 14.23 9.39 15.70
N THR A 11 14.42 10.38 16.56
CA THR A 11 13.59 10.64 17.75
C THR A 11 12.50 11.67 17.46
N LEU A 12 11.44 11.70 18.28
CA LEU A 12 10.41 12.74 18.14
C LEU A 12 10.97 14.14 18.35
N GLN A 13 11.85 14.32 19.35
CA GLN A 13 12.49 15.60 19.62
C GLN A 13 13.27 16.13 18.41
N GLN A 14 13.96 15.27 17.66
CA GLN A 14 14.64 15.67 16.42
C GLN A 14 13.65 16.15 15.36
N LEU A 15 12.54 15.41 15.16
CA LEU A 15 11.51 15.78 14.19
C LEU A 15 10.85 17.11 14.55
N ASP A 16 10.56 17.32 15.84
CA ASP A 16 9.88 18.52 16.34
C ASP A 16 10.78 19.76 16.22
N ASN A 17 12.06 19.62 16.55
CA ASN A 17 13.05 20.70 16.49
C ASN A 17 13.47 21.08 15.07
N THR A 18 13.22 20.22 14.08
CA THR A 18 13.57 20.52 12.68
C THR A 18 12.56 21.47 12.06
N ASN A 19 13.05 22.48 11.34
CA ASN A 19 12.20 23.45 10.67
C ASN A 19 11.30 22.80 9.61
N ASN A 20 10.15 23.43 9.33
CA ASN A 20 9.28 23.00 8.24
C ASN A 20 10.02 23.11 6.90
N GLY A 21 9.97 22.05 6.09
CA GLY A 21 10.77 21.91 4.86
C GLY A 21 12.23 21.51 5.09
N GLY A 22 12.66 21.34 6.33
CA GLY A 22 14.02 20.95 6.69
C GLY A 22 14.33 19.48 6.43
N MET A 23 15.62 19.17 6.34
CA MET A 23 16.15 17.82 6.17
C MET A 23 16.89 17.38 7.43
N LEU A 24 16.64 16.14 7.86
CA LEU A 24 17.47 15.40 8.82
C LEU A 24 17.99 14.15 8.13
N ASP A 25 19.29 14.07 7.88
CA ASP A 25 19.90 13.04 7.03
C ASP A 25 19.17 12.96 5.67
N THR A 26 18.48 11.86 5.38
CA THR A 26 17.68 11.63 4.17
C THR A 26 16.17 11.79 4.41
N CYS A 27 15.78 12.37 5.54
CA CYS A 27 14.39 12.56 5.96
C CYS A 27 13.94 14.00 5.79
N LEU A 28 12.98 14.22 4.90
CA LEU A 28 12.29 15.50 4.73
C LEU A 28 11.22 15.68 5.80
N ILE A 29 11.20 16.85 6.45
CA ILE A 29 10.26 17.22 7.52
C ILE A 29 9.27 18.27 7.01
N ILE A 30 7.99 17.91 6.91
CA ILE A 30 6.89 18.83 6.54
C ILE A 30 5.86 18.87 7.67
N LYS A 31 5.76 19.99 8.38
CA LYS A 31 4.88 20.15 9.55
C LYS A 31 3.57 20.88 9.23
N SER A 32 3.51 21.60 8.12
CA SER A 32 2.32 22.35 7.71
C SER A 32 1.25 21.46 7.09
N GLU A 33 0.00 21.92 7.13
CA GLU A 33 -1.13 21.24 6.47
C GLU A 33 -1.05 21.33 4.95
N GLU A 34 -0.52 22.46 4.46
CA GLU A 34 -0.24 22.71 3.06
C GLU A 34 1.25 22.94 2.86
N TRP A 35 1.79 22.35 1.80
CA TRP A 35 3.18 22.51 1.43
C TRP A 35 3.29 22.35 -0.09
N ALA A 36 3.60 23.43 -0.80
CA ALA A 36 3.58 23.44 -2.26
C ALA A 36 4.96 23.21 -2.90
N GLN A 37 6.04 23.22 -2.11
CA GLN A 37 7.40 23.00 -2.59
C GLN A 37 7.49 21.67 -3.34
N SER A 38 8.02 21.71 -4.56
CA SER A 38 8.28 20.52 -5.37
C SER A 38 9.65 19.93 -5.02
N TYR A 39 9.69 18.61 -4.92
CA TYR A 39 10.90 17.80 -4.74
C TYR A 39 11.15 16.90 -5.95
N GLN A 40 10.55 17.21 -7.10
CA GLN A 40 10.66 16.41 -8.31
C GLN A 40 12.11 16.01 -8.62
N GLY A 41 12.34 14.70 -8.75
CA GLY A 41 13.64 14.12 -9.10
C GLY A 41 14.71 14.21 -8.01
N ASN A 42 14.37 14.64 -6.80
CA ASN A 42 15.31 14.68 -5.69
C ASN A 42 15.80 13.27 -5.35
N LYS A 43 17.13 13.10 -5.26
CA LYS A 43 17.80 11.81 -5.02
C LYS A 43 18.23 11.58 -3.57
N GLU A 44 18.17 12.63 -2.75
CA GLU A 44 18.61 12.61 -1.35
C GLU A 44 17.47 12.18 -0.41
N ILE A 45 16.23 12.52 -0.75
CA ILE A 45 15.05 12.20 0.06
C ILE A 45 14.74 10.70 -0.06
N GLN A 46 14.85 10.02 1.08
CA GLN A 46 14.45 8.61 1.24
C GLN A 46 13.27 8.45 2.19
N PHE A 47 13.09 9.40 3.11
CA PHE A 47 12.00 9.41 4.08
C PHE A 47 11.26 10.74 4.05
N VAL A 48 9.94 10.69 4.24
CA VAL A 48 9.12 11.90 4.38
C VAL A 48 8.30 11.80 5.66
N TYR A 49 8.55 12.72 6.59
CA TYR A 49 7.75 12.92 7.78
C TYR A 49 6.83 14.12 7.57
N ALA A 50 5.55 13.85 7.32
CA ALA A 50 4.55 14.88 7.06
C ALA A 50 3.25 14.65 7.87
N PRO A 51 3.29 14.78 9.20
CA PRO A 51 2.18 14.40 10.09
C PRO A 51 0.87 15.13 9.76
N ASN A 52 0.95 16.40 9.34
CA ASN A 52 -0.22 17.26 9.19
C ASN A 52 -0.62 17.50 7.73
N ILE A 53 0.20 17.08 6.76
CA ILE A 53 -0.07 17.39 5.35
C ILE A 53 -1.42 16.80 4.92
N GLN A 54 -2.28 17.63 4.35
CA GLN A 54 -3.62 17.23 3.93
C GLN A 54 -3.71 16.99 2.43
N LYS A 55 -2.85 17.67 1.65
CA LYS A 55 -2.87 17.62 0.19
C LYS A 55 -1.46 17.61 -0.39
N LEU A 56 -1.24 16.72 -1.37
CA LEU A 56 -0.06 16.78 -2.24
C LEU A 56 -0.39 17.55 -3.51
N THR A 57 0.52 18.45 -3.91
CA THR A 57 0.39 19.20 -5.16
C THR A 57 0.86 18.38 -6.37
N ALA A 58 0.62 18.89 -7.57
CA ALA A 58 1.01 18.20 -8.79
C ALA A 58 2.53 17.98 -8.83
N ARG A 59 2.95 16.76 -9.15
CA ARG A 59 4.36 16.33 -9.26
C ARG A 59 5.24 16.54 -8.02
N GLN A 60 4.64 16.76 -6.84
CA GLN A 60 5.38 17.16 -5.66
C GLN A 60 6.54 16.22 -5.29
N PHE A 61 6.37 14.91 -5.43
CA PHE A 61 7.42 13.90 -5.23
C PHE A 61 7.66 13.06 -6.50
N TYR A 62 7.45 13.64 -7.68
CA TYR A 62 7.64 12.96 -8.96
C TYR A 62 9.08 12.43 -9.07
N GLY A 63 9.25 11.12 -9.19
CA GLY A 63 10.56 10.47 -9.37
C GLY A 63 11.46 10.48 -8.14
N VAL A 64 10.92 10.75 -6.94
CA VAL A 64 11.69 10.72 -5.68
C VAL A 64 11.66 9.32 -5.09
N SER A 65 12.81 8.71 -4.80
CA SER A 65 12.89 7.33 -4.30
C SER A 65 12.59 7.22 -2.81
N ILE A 66 11.30 7.26 -2.45
CA ILE A 66 10.82 7.26 -1.06
C ILE A 66 10.65 5.83 -0.53
N GLN A 67 11.40 5.49 0.51
CA GLN A 67 11.28 4.23 1.23
C GLN A 67 10.08 4.23 2.20
N LEU A 68 9.85 5.34 2.89
CA LEU A 68 8.74 5.48 3.83
C LEU A 68 8.19 6.91 3.85
N PHE A 69 6.88 7.02 3.65
CA PHE A 69 6.14 8.28 3.72
C PHE A 69 5.16 8.20 4.89
N TYR A 70 5.40 9.00 5.94
CA TYR A 70 4.48 9.18 7.05
C TYR A 70 3.59 10.40 6.84
N ALA A 71 2.37 10.19 6.36
CA ALA A 71 1.36 11.24 6.18
C ALA A 71 -0.03 10.75 6.61
N PRO A 72 -0.28 10.61 7.93
CA PRO A 72 -1.53 10.07 8.44
C PRO A 72 -2.75 10.93 8.08
N ASN A 73 -2.56 12.24 7.91
CA ASN A 73 -3.64 13.19 7.64
C ASN A 73 -3.83 13.51 6.15
N LEU A 74 -3.10 12.83 5.26
CA LEU A 74 -3.21 13.06 3.82
C LEU A 74 -4.59 12.63 3.31
N ARG A 75 -5.34 13.57 2.73
CA ARG A 75 -6.67 13.37 2.15
C ARG A 75 -6.66 13.34 0.63
N ILE A 76 -5.84 14.17 -0.01
CA ILE A 76 -5.84 14.35 -1.47
C ILE A 76 -4.42 14.21 -2.03
N ALA A 77 -4.22 13.29 -2.98
CA ALA A 77 -2.98 13.21 -3.74
C ALA A 77 -3.17 13.79 -5.14
N GLY A 78 -2.54 14.93 -5.41
CA GLY A 78 -2.65 15.64 -6.68
C GLY A 78 -1.97 14.93 -7.86
N PRO A 79 -2.15 15.44 -9.10
CA PRO A 79 -1.71 14.77 -10.32
C PRO A 79 -0.21 14.43 -10.31
N TRP A 80 0.15 13.20 -10.64
CA TRP A 80 1.54 12.69 -10.63
C TRP A 80 2.31 12.86 -9.31
N SER A 81 1.66 13.20 -8.19
CA SER A 81 2.33 13.59 -6.93
C SER A 81 3.28 12.53 -6.38
N LEU A 82 2.98 11.24 -6.58
CA LEU A 82 3.79 10.10 -6.11
C LEU A 82 4.27 9.19 -7.27
N TRP A 83 4.38 9.76 -8.47
CA TRP A 83 4.81 9.05 -9.67
C TRP A 83 6.23 8.51 -9.51
N SER A 84 6.43 7.22 -9.77
CA SER A 84 7.73 6.55 -9.69
C SER A 84 8.47 6.77 -8.36
N THR A 85 7.75 6.72 -7.24
CA THR A 85 8.35 6.96 -5.90
C THR A 85 8.94 5.71 -5.24
N LEU A 86 8.84 4.54 -5.88
CA LEU A 86 9.29 3.24 -5.37
C LEU A 86 8.62 2.79 -4.06
N LEU A 87 7.48 3.40 -3.70
CA LEU A 87 6.75 3.03 -2.49
C LEU A 87 6.33 1.55 -2.55
N THR A 88 6.60 0.84 -1.45
CA THR A 88 6.18 -0.56 -1.26
C THR A 88 4.93 -0.70 -0.42
N HIS A 89 4.63 0.33 0.38
CA HIS A 89 3.47 0.44 1.26
C HIS A 89 3.09 1.91 1.39
N VAL A 90 1.83 2.20 1.67
CA VAL A 90 1.35 3.54 2.06
C VAL A 90 0.74 3.50 3.45
N GLN A 91 0.86 4.60 4.19
CA GLN A 91 0.19 4.80 5.48
C GLN A 91 -0.65 6.08 5.43
N PHE A 92 -1.64 6.09 4.53
CA PHE A 92 -2.54 7.23 4.30
C PHE A 92 -3.97 6.83 4.69
N PRO A 93 -4.26 6.67 5.99
CA PRO A 93 -5.55 6.15 6.46
C PRO A 93 -6.73 7.08 6.18
N LEU A 94 -6.48 8.37 5.88
CA LEU A 94 -7.51 9.35 5.54
C LEU A 94 -7.53 9.73 4.06
N LEU A 95 -6.82 9.00 3.19
CA LEU A 95 -6.76 9.32 1.77
C LEU A 95 -8.12 9.08 1.10
N GLU A 96 -8.77 10.15 0.68
CA GLU A 96 -10.12 10.18 0.10
C GLU A 96 -10.10 10.25 -1.42
N SER A 97 -9.16 11.00 -2.00
CA SER A 97 -9.09 11.22 -3.44
C SER A 97 -7.65 11.12 -3.97
N ILE A 98 -7.50 10.46 -5.12
CA ILE A 98 -6.27 10.51 -5.92
C ILE A 98 -6.56 10.96 -7.34
N GLU A 99 -5.69 11.82 -7.86
CA GLU A 99 -5.76 12.31 -9.22
C GLU A 99 -4.98 11.43 -10.20
N GLU A 100 -4.88 11.88 -11.46
CA GLU A 100 -4.24 11.12 -12.52
C GLU A 100 -2.80 10.73 -12.17
N ARG A 101 -2.44 9.50 -12.54
CA ARG A 101 -1.07 8.98 -12.49
C ARG A 101 -0.35 9.09 -11.13
N VAL A 102 -1.08 9.17 -10.01
CA VAL A 102 -0.48 9.30 -8.66
C VAL A 102 0.45 8.14 -8.33
N PHE A 103 0.05 6.89 -8.55
CA PHE A 103 0.80 5.71 -8.08
C PHE A 103 1.55 4.94 -9.17
N VAL A 104 1.72 5.53 -10.35
CA VAL A 104 2.41 4.89 -11.49
C VAL A 104 3.84 4.45 -11.13
N PHE A 105 4.26 3.27 -11.61
CA PHE A 105 5.59 2.67 -11.40
C PHE A 105 6.01 2.44 -9.93
N ASN A 106 5.06 2.42 -8.99
CA ASN A 106 5.35 2.04 -7.61
C ASN A 106 5.49 0.52 -7.42
N GLN A 107 6.00 0.14 -6.25
CA GLN A 107 6.47 -1.22 -5.95
C GLN A 107 5.59 -1.93 -4.91
N PHE A 108 4.33 -1.51 -4.80
CA PHE A 108 3.34 -2.13 -3.91
C PHE A 108 3.20 -3.61 -4.23
N LYS A 109 3.17 -4.49 -3.21
CA LYS A 109 2.67 -5.87 -3.38
C LYS A 109 1.17 -5.94 -3.11
N ILE A 110 0.77 -5.33 -1.99
CA ILE A 110 -0.62 -5.22 -1.57
C ILE A 110 -0.84 -3.75 -1.22
N ILE A 111 -1.92 -3.16 -1.74
CA ILE A 111 -2.35 -1.83 -1.34
C ILE A 111 -3.78 -1.88 -0.83
N ASN A 112 -3.99 -1.30 0.37
CA ASN A 112 -5.29 -1.15 0.99
C ASN A 112 -5.56 0.34 1.20
N LEU A 113 -6.55 0.85 0.50
CA LEU A 113 -7.01 2.23 0.49
C LEU A 113 -8.49 2.26 0.89
N SER A 114 -8.80 1.73 2.08
CA SER A 114 -10.20 1.60 2.54
C SER A 114 -10.95 2.92 2.69
N SER A 115 -10.26 4.05 2.86
CA SER A 115 -10.89 5.38 2.94
C SER A 115 -11.02 6.09 1.61
N LEU A 116 -10.45 5.52 0.54
CA LEU A 116 -10.47 6.13 -0.79
C LEU A 116 -11.87 6.05 -1.39
N GLN A 117 -12.39 7.20 -1.80
CA GLN A 117 -13.71 7.37 -2.41
C GLN A 117 -13.61 7.65 -3.91
N LYS A 118 -12.53 8.33 -4.34
CA LYS A 118 -12.38 8.80 -5.73
C LYS A 118 -10.99 8.50 -6.28
N MET A 119 -10.97 7.90 -7.46
CA MET A 119 -9.82 7.87 -8.35
C MET A 119 -10.20 8.67 -9.59
N ASN A 120 -9.50 9.78 -9.84
CA ASN A 120 -9.82 10.70 -10.94
C ASN A 120 -8.76 10.63 -12.03
N GLY A 121 -9.14 11.07 -13.23
CA GLY A 121 -8.22 11.20 -14.36
C GLY A 121 -7.73 9.86 -14.92
N LEU A 122 -6.55 9.85 -15.53
CA LEU A 122 -6.03 8.70 -16.27
C LEU A 122 -4.99 7.92 -15.44
N HIS A 123 -4.96 6.58 -15.57
CA HIS A 123 -3.78 5.78 -15.21
C HIS A 123 -3.33 5.86 -13.73
N ASN A 124 -4.23 5.93 -12.74
CA ASN A 124 -3.86 6.10 -11.33
C ASN A 124 -2.84 5.04 -10.83
N PHE A 125 -3.02 3.77 -11.21
CA PHE A 125 -2.11 2.65 -10.98
C PHE A 125 -1.64 2.06 -12.32
N TYR A 126 -0.85 2.82 -13.09
CA TYR A 126 -0.29 2.31 -14.34
C TYR A 126 1.05 1.60 -14.12
N THR A 127 1.20 0.40 -14.68
CA THR A 127 2.45 -0.37 -14.68
C THR A 127 3.11 -0.51 -13.30
N CYS A 128 2.31 -0.76 -12.27
CA CYS A 128 2.79 -1.16 -10.94
C CYS A 128 3.13 -2.65 -10.98
N MET A 129 4.30 -2.99 -11.51
CA MET A 129 4.66 -4.37 -11.87
C MET A 129 4.72 -5.34 -10.69
N ASN A 130 4.77 -4.86 -9.45
CA ASN A 130 4.74 -5.69 -8.26
C ASN A 130 3.37 -5.80 -7.59
N LEU A 131 2.36 -5.07 -8.08
CA LEU A 131 1.04 -5.01 -7.44
C LEU A 131 0.26 -6.29 -7.67
N HIS A 132 0.01 -7.04 -6.60
CA HIS A 132 -0.77 -8.28 -6.60
C HIS A 132 -2.22 -8.05 -6.16
N THR A 133 -2.44 -7.20 -5.17
CA THR A 133 -3.75 -7.01 -4.56
C THR A 133 -4.04 -5.53 -4.32
N LEU A 134 -5.21 -5.09 -4.78
CA LEU A 134 -5.74 -3.76 -4.50
C LEU A 134 -7.10 -3.87 -3.79
N ILE A 135 -7.23 -3.18 -2.67
CA ILE A 135 -8.45 -3.12 -1.87
C ILE A 135 -8.82 -1.66 -1.66
N ALA A 136 -10.01 -1.25 -2.11
CA ALA A 136 -10.57 0.07 -1.86
C ALA A 136 -12.10 -0.07 -1.69
N VAL A 137 -12.52 -0.51 -0.50
CA VAL A 137 -13.91 -0.93 -0.23
C VAL A 137 -14.93 0.20 -0.29
N ASN A 138 -14.49 1.44 -0.09
CA ASN A 138 -15.34 2.64 -0.17
C ASN A 138 -15.16 3.43 -1.46
N LEU A 139 -14.44 2.88 -2.44
CA LEU A 139 -14.25 3.53 -3.74
C LEU A 139 -15.57 3.56 -4.48
N GLU A 140 -15.98 4.75 -4.92
CA GLU A 140 -17.26 4.98 -5.61
C GLU A 140 -17.04 5.45 -7.06
N HIS A 141 -15.92 6.13 -7.31
CA HIS A 141 -15.59 6.66 -8.63
C HIS A 141 -14.21 6.20 -9.10
N ILE A 142 -14.12 5.74 -10.35
CA ILE A 142 -12.85 5.47 -11.05
C ILE A 142 -12.74 6.30 -12.33
N GLY A 143 -11.54 6.83 -12.55
CA GLY A 143 -11.13 7.48 -13.77
C GLY A 143 -10.70 6.46 -14.83
N ASN A 144 -10.18 6.95 -15.95
CA ASN A 144 -9.89 6.16 -17.15
C ASN A 144 -8.70 5.21 -16.97
N GLU A 145 -8.88 3.96 -17.42
CA GLU A 145 -7.83 2.93 -17.47
C GLU A 145 -7.01 2.79 -16.16
N PRO A 146 -7.64 2.76 -14.97
CA PRO A 146 -6.97 3.02 -13.69
C PRO A 146 -5.93 1.96 -13.33
N PHE A 147 -6.08 0.72 -13.82
CA PHE A 147 -5.19 -0.41 -13.51
C PHE A 147 -4.42 -0.93 -14.73
N LYS A 148 -4.29 -0.13 -15.79
CA LYS A 148 -3.69 -0.57 -17.05
C LYS A 148 -2.24 -1.03 -16.89
N TYR A 149 -1.92 -2.14 -17.55
CA TYR A 149 -0.63 -2.83 -17.55
C TYR A 149 -0.08 -3.28 -16.19
N ASN A 150 -0.95 -3.54 -15.20
CA ASN A 150 -0.53 -4.27 -13.99
C ASN A 150 -0.52 -5.79 -14.24
N ALA A 151 0.53 -6.28 -14.90
CA ALA A 151 0.62 -7.69 -15.31
C ALA A 151 0.54 -8.69 -14.15
N ASN A 152 1.00 -8.31 -12.95
CA ASN A 152 0.98 -9.12 -11.73
C ASN A 152 -0.23 -8.88 -10.82
N LEU A 153 -1.21 -8.07 -11.24
CA LEU A 153 -2.42 -7.84 -10.45
C LEU A 153 -3.29 -9.09 -10.48
N HIS A 154 -3.51 -9.69 -9.31
CA HIS A 154 -4.27 -10.92 -9.11
C HIS A 154 -5.67 -10.64 -8.55
N THR A 155 -5.81 -9.64 -7.67
CA THR A 155 -7.03 -9.41 -6.91
C THR A 155 -7.36 -7.92 -6.83
N VAL A 156 -8.61 -7.57 -7.13
CA VAL A 156 -9.14 -6.20 -7.04
C VAL A 156 -10.48 -6.22 -6.30
N ILE A 157 -10.57 -5.48 -5.20
CA ILE A 157 -11.76 -5.41 -4.34
C ILE A 157 -12.25 -3.95 -4.27
N ILE A 158 -13.25 -3.64 -5.08
CA ILE A 158 -13.86 -2.30 -5.28
C ILE A 158 -15.39 -2.40 -5.40
N PRO A 159 -16.09 -2.94 -4.38
CA PRO A 159 -17.46 -3.43 -4.48
C PRO A 159 -18.52 -2.40 -4.88
N LYS A 160 -18.25 -1.10 -4.76
CA LYS A 160 -19.20 -0.02 -5.09
C LYS A 160 -18.96 0.61 -6.47
N VAL A 161 -18.02 0.08 -7.26
CA VAL A 161 -17.59 0.68 -8.52
C VAL A 161 -18.18 -0.05 -9.72
N ASP A 162 -18.74 0.71 -10.66
CA ASP A 162 -19.02 0.25 -12.01
C ASP A 162 -17.72 0.19 -12.82
N LEU A 163 -17.37 -0.99 -13.34
CA LEU A 163 -16.18 -1.14 -14.16
C LEU A 163 -16.36 -0.41 -15.49
N ILE A 164 -15.32 0.32 -15.88
CA ILE A 164 -15.29 1.08 -17.14
C ILE A 164 -14.42 0.39 -18.20
N ASP A 165 -14.52 0.88 -19.44
CA ASP A 165 -13.72 0.39 -20.55
C ASP A 165 -12.22 0.42 -20.25
N ASN A 166 -11.54 -0.64 -20.68
CA ASN A 166 -10.09 -0.82 -20.53
C ASN A 166 -9.56 -0.79 -19.09
N CYS A 167 -10.42 -0.88 -18.06
CA CYS A 167 -10.00 -0.76 -16.66
C CYS A 167 -8.89 -1.75 -16.26
N PHE A 168 -8.94 -2.97 -16.81
CA PHE A 168 -7.96 -4.04 -16.62
C PHE A 168 -7.13 -4.34 -17.88
N CYS A 169 -7.00 -3.39 -18.80
CA CYS A 169 -6.19 -3.55 -20.00
C CYS A 169 -4.77 -4.02 -19.64
N GLY A 170 -4.34 -5.17 -20.17
CA GLY A 170 -3.01 -5.75 -19.89
C GLY A 170 -2.82 -6.38 -18.51
N CYS A 171 -3.86 -6.49 -17.66
CA CYS A 171 -3.80 -7.25 -16.40
C CYS A 171 -3.92 -8.76 -16.67
N SER A 172 -2.84 -9.39 -17.11
CA SER A 172 -2.87 -10.78 -17.60
C SER A 172 -3.06 -11.85 -16.52
N ASN A 173 -2.68 -11.56 -15.27
CA ASN A 173 -2.75 -12.50 -14.14
C ASN A 173 -3.93 -12.27 -13.19
N LEU A 174 -4.91 -11.44 -13.60
CA LEU A 174 -6.07 -11.12 -12.78
C LEU A 174 -6.94 -12.37 -12.58
N LYS A 175 -7.23 -12.69 -11.31
CA LYS A 175 -7.91 -13.93 -10.88
C LYS A 175 -9.15 -13.69 -10.05
N ALA A 176 -9.29 -12.54 -9.41
CA ALA A 176 -10.42 -12.20 -8.55
C ALA A 176 -10.78 -10.72 -8.66
N VAL A 177 -12.05 -10.42 -8.93
CA VAL A 177 -12.57 -9.04 -8.97
C VAL A 177 -13.90 -8.98 -8.25
N LEU A 178 -14.01 -8.09 -7.27
CA LEU A 178 -15.28 -7.69 -6.67
C LEU A 178 -15.58 -6.25 -7.07
N ALA A 179 -16.67 -6.03 -7.81
CA ALA A 179 -17.13 -4.73 -8.31
C ALA A 179 -18.67 -4.70 -8.38
N LEU A 180 -19.28 -3.52 -8.53
CA LEU A 180 -20.73 -3.35 -8.59
C LEU A 180 -21.29 -3.89 -9.92
N SER A 181 -20.67 -3.49 -11.03
CA SER A 181 -21.01 -3.91 -12.38
C SER A 181 -19.77 -4.37 -13.15
N SER A 182 -19.96 -5.38 -14.00
CA SER A 182 -18.92 -5.95 -14.87
C SER A 182 -19.13 -5.71 -16.36
N VAL A 183 -19.97 -4.74 -16.70
CA VAL A 183 -20.27 -4.36 -18.09
C VAL A 183 -19.24 -3.35 -18.56
N PHE A 184 -18.22 -3.82 -19.26
CA PHE A 184 -17.18 -2.99 -19.89
C PHE A 184 -16.60 -3.66 -21.13
N LYS A 185 -15.91 -2.90 -21.97
CA LYS A 185 -15.21 -3.35 -23.16
C LYS A 185 -13.69 -3.31 -22.97
N CYS A 186 -13.00 -4.22 -23.63
CA CYS A 186 -11.55 -4.20 -23.75
C CYS A 186 -11.12 -5.01 -24.99
N ASN A 187 -10.09 -4.55 -25.69
CA ASN A 187 -9.56 -5.18 -26.91
C ASN A 187 -8.05 -5.52 -26.81
N CYS A 188 -7.47 -5.53 -25.61
CA CYS A 188 -6.02 -5.71 -25.41
C CYS A 188 -5.50 -7.13 -25.67
N ARG A 189 -6.38 -8.12 -25.89
CA ARG A 189 -6.07 -9.56 -26.09
C ARG A 189 -5.34 -10.27 -24.94
N LYS A 190 -5.00 -9.56 -23.85
CA LYS A 190 -4.16 -10.08 -22.76
C LYS A 190 -4.92 -10.30 -21.43
N CYS A 191 -5.94 -9.49 -21.13
CA CYS A 191 -6.65 -9.55 -19.86
C CYS A 191 -7.75 -10.62 -19.85
N PRO A 192 -8.25 -11.04 -18.66
CA PRO A 192 -9.33 -12.03 -18.55
C PRO A 192 -10.60 -11.68 -19.34
N LYS A 193 -10.94 -10.39 -19.49
CA LYS A 193 -12.07 -9.96 -20.33
C LYS A 193 -11.85 -10.32 -21.79
N CYS A 194 -10.70 -9.97 -22.37
CA CYS A 194 -10.38 -10.31 -23.75
C CYS A 194 -10.15 -11.81 -23.97
N LYS A 195 -9.77 -12.55 -22.92
CA LYS A 195 -9.61 -14.01 -22.95
C LYS A 195 -10.91 -14.78 -22.72
N GLY A 196 -12.03 -14.10 -22.47
CA GLY A 196 -13.33 -14.75 -22.22
C GLY A 196 -13.44 -15.47 -20.87
N VAL A 197 -12.58 -15.15 -19.89
CA VAL A 197 -12.53 -15.82 -18.57
C VAL A 197 -12.84 -14.88 -17.39
N PHE A 198 -13.40 -13.70 -17.66
CA PHE A 198 -13.68 -12.69 -16.63
C PHE A 198 -14.75 -13.14 -15.62
N ASP A 199 -15.73 -13.96 -16.02
CA ASP A 199 -16.74 -14.48 -15.10
C ASP A 199 -16.12 -15.35 -13.99
N SER A 200 -15.01 -16.04 -14.28
CA SER A 200 -14.25 -16.75 -13.26
C SER A 200 -13.65 -15.77 -12.23
N CYS A 201 -13.18 -14.61 -12.68
CA CYS A 201 -12.68 -13.57 -11.80
C CYS A 201 -13.77 -13.04 -10.86
N LEU A 202 -14.99 -12.86 -11.38
CA LEU A 202 -16.14 -12.43 -10.57
C LEU A 202 -16.55 -13.49 -9.54
N ARG A 203 -16.61 -14.77 -9.94
CA ARG A 203 -16.89 -15.88 -9.00
C ARG A 203 -15.85 -16.01 -7.89
N GLN A 204 -14.58 -15.73 -8.19
CA GLN A 204 -13.53 -15.72 -7.16
C GLN A 204 -13.59 -14.46 -6.31
N GLY A 205 -13.95 -13.32 -6.89
CA GLY A 205 -14.14 -12.05 -6.20
C GLY A 205 -15.31 -12.06 -5.22
N SER A 206 -16.42 -12.74 -5.54
CA SER A 206 -17.60 -12.83 -4.67
C SER A 206 -17.31 -13.55 -3.35
N LYS A 207 -16.27 -14.38 -3.28
CA LYS A 207 -15.80 -15.00 -2.02
C LYS A 207 -15.34 -13.97 -0.99
N PHE A 208 -14.95 -12.77 -1.44
CA PHE A 208 -14.61 -11.65 -0.56
C PHE A 208 -15.84 -10.86 -0.10
N ASN A 209 -17.01 -11.05 -0.74
CA ASN A 209 -18.27 -10.41 -0.34
C ASN A 209 -18.86 -11.00 0.96
N LEU A 210 -18.51 -12.25 1.29
CA LEU A 210 -18.86 -12.91 2.56
C LEU A 210 -18.15 -12.29 3.79
N TYR A 211 -17.35 -11.23 3.60
CA TYR A 211 -16.49 -10.61 4.63
C TYR A 211 -16.71 -9.09 4.81
N GLN A 212 -17.94 -8.59 4.62
CA GLN A 212 -18.31 -7.21 4.96
C GLN A 212 -17.85 -6.77 6.38
N PRO A 213 -17.66 -5.45 6.61
CA PRO A 213 -16.40 -4.76 6.86
C PRO A 213 -15.85 -4.84 8.30
N MET A 214 -16.11 -5.92 9.05
CA MET A 214 -15.63 -6.05 10.44
C MET A 214 -14.38 -6.94 10.62
N LYS A 215 -13.95 -7.69 9.59
CA LYS A 215 -12.86 -8.68 9.74
C LYS A 215 -11.60 -8.49 8.90
N LEU A 216 -11.62 -7.69 7.83
CA LEU A 216 -10.43 -7.56 6.98
C LEU A 216 -9.24 -6.87 7.69
N ASN A 217 -9.51 -6.02 8.69
CA ASN A 217 -8.46 -5.45 9.55
C ASN A 217 -7.96 -6.43 10.62
N LYS A 218 -8.81 -7.30 11.17
CA LYS A 218 -8.39 -8.24 12.23
C LYS A 218 -7.72 -9.49 11.68
N ASP A 219 -8.14 -10.03 10.54
CA ASP A 219 -7.67 -11.34 10.09
C ASP A 219 -6.31 -11.28 9.36
N ILE A 220 -6.02 -10.20 8.61
CA ILE A 220 -4.69 -9.96 8.04
C ILE A 220 -3.66 -9.64 9.15
N LEU A 221 -4.10 -9.00 10.24
CA LEU A 221 -3.28 -8.82 11.43
C LEU A 221 -3.19 -10.14 12.23
N SER A 222 -4.25 -10.89 12.48
CA SER A 222 -4.22 -12.09 13.33
C SER A 222 -3.51 -13.27 12.67
N GLU A 223 -3.50 -13.41 11.34
CA GLU A 223 -2.67 -14.43 10.68
C GLU A 223 -1.18 -14.10 10.80
N LYS A 224 -0.79 -12.83 10.60
CA LYS A 224 0.61 -12.42 10.79
C LYS A 224 1.04 -12.43 12.26
N TYR A 225 0.22 -11.95 13.18
CA TYR A 225 0.52 -11.91 14.62
C TYR A 225 0.39 -13.29 15.29
N GLY A 226 -0.55 -14.14 14.86
CA GLY A 226 -0.73 -15.50 15.36
C GLY A 226 0.38 -16.46 14.89
N GLN A 227 0.85 -16.31 13.65
CA GLN A 227 2.04 -17.02 13.19
C GLN A 227 3.31 -16.51 13.88
N LEU A 228 3.48 -15.19 14.07
CA LEU A 228 4.63 -14.61 14.77
C LEU A 228 4.65 -14.97 16.27
N HIS A 229 3.49 -15.05 16.93
CA HIS A 229 3.37 -15.46 18.34
C HIS A 229 3.65 -16.96 18.51
N LYS A 230 3.13 -17.83 17.63
CA LYS A 230 3.48 -19.27 17.62
C LYS A 230 4.96 -19.52 17.31
N LEU A 231 5.57 -18.73 16.43
CA LEU A 231 7.01 -18.76 16.17
C LEU A 231 7.82 -18.29 17.39
N LYS A 232 7.43 -17.19 18.05
CA LYS A 232 8.08 -16.73 19.29
C LYS A 232 7.95 -17.72 20.45
N LEU A 233 6.76 -18.32 20.65
CA LEU A 233 6.56 -19.36 21.67
C LEU A 233 7.39 -20.62 21.36
N LYS A 234 7.47 -21.07 20.10
CA LYS A 234 8.35 -22.18 19.71
C LYS A 234 9.84 -21.86 19.88
N MET A 235 10.26 -20.62 19.67
CA MET A 235 11.64 -20.18 19.92
C MET A 235 11.95 -20.06 21.43
N GLN A 236 11.01 -19.58 22.24
CA GLN A 236 11.15 -19.51 23.70
C GLN A 236 11.10 -20.90 24.37
N PHE A 237 10.28 -21.83 23.87
CA PHE A 237 10.29 -23.23 24.31
C PHE A 237 11.59 -23.94 23.93
N LYS A 238 12.16 -23.68 22.74
CA LYS A 238 13.47 -24.22 22.37
C LYS A 238 14.60 -23.65 23.24
N SER A 239 14.58 -22.36 23.60
CA SER A 239 15.64 -21.80 24.46
C SER A 239 15.54 -22.30 25.90
N SER A 240 14.33 -22.52 26.43
CA SER A 240 14.12 -23.04 27.79
C SER A 240 14.46 -24.52 27.93
N ILE A 241 14.26 -25.33 26.88
CA ILE A 241 14.74 -26.72 26.83
C ILE A 241 16.28 -26.75 26.76
N VAL A 242 16.90 -25.89 25.94
CA VAL A 242 18.37 -25.81 25.85
C VAL A 242 19.00 -25.33 27.15
N SER A 243 18.40 -24.36 27.85
CA SER A 243 18.88 -23.92 29.17
C SER A 243 18.66 -24.97 30.27
N ASN A 244 17.56 -25.72 30.23
CA ASN A 244 17.32 -26.80 31.19
C ASN A 244 18.21 -28.02 30.95
N LEU A 245 18.52 -28.37 29.70
CA LEU A 245 19.55 -29.40 29.40
C LEU A 245 20.95 -28.96 29.86
N TYR A 246 21.31 -27.68 29.72
CA TYR A 246 22.56 -27.14 30.25
C TYR A 246 22.61 -27.17 31.78
N CYS A 247 21.48 -26.97 32.46
CA CYS A 247 21.39 -27.00 33.92
C CYS A 247 21.45 -28.45 34.46
N MET A 248 20.79 -29.40 33.79
CA MET A 248 20.81 -30.82 34.18
C MET A 248 22.17 -31.48 33.91
N CYS A 249 22.87 -31.14 32.82
CA CYS A 249 24.24 -31.62 32.59
C CYS A 249 25.25 -31.12 33.63
N ARG A 250 25.04 -29.94 34.25
CA ARG A 250 25.90 -29.47 35.35
C ARG A 250 25.72 -30.23 36.65
N GLN A 251 24.53 -30.78 36.92
CA GLN A 251 24.26 -31.54 38.15
C GLN A 251 24.74 -32.99 38.09
N VAL A 252 24.90 -33.57 36.89
CA VAL A 252 25.39 -34.94 36.72
C VAL A 252 26.93 -35.02 36.70
N LEU A 253 27.62 -33.90 36.42
CA LEU A 253 29.08 -33.83 36.44
C LEU A 253 29.67 -33.39 37.80
N SER A 254 28.83 -33.21 38.82
CA SER A 254 29.23 -32.78 40.18
C SER A 254 28.96 -33.83 41.27
N THR A 255 28.80 -35.10 40.88
CA THR A 255 28.79 -36.30 41.72
C THR A 255 29.80 -37.28 41.19
#